data_AF-A0AAV3RNE6-F1
#
_entry.id   AF-A0AAV3RNE6-F1
#
_cell.length_a   1.000
_cell.length_b   1.000
_cell.length_c   1.000
_cell.angle_alpha   90.00
_cell.angle_beta   90.00
_cell.angle_gamma   90.00
#
_symmetry.space_group_name_H-M   'P 1'
#
loop_
_entity.id
_entity.type
_entity.pdbx_description
1 polymer ?
#
loop_
_entity_poly.entity_id
_entity_poly.type
_entity_poly.pdbx_seq_one_letter_code
_entity_poly.pdbx_strand_id
1 'polypeptide(L)'
;MKSFRPIACYNSIYKIISSILVVRLKKVFHKIIELQQTAYVPGRIITDGILIMQELMVGYHRNSGASRCAIKVDIVKAYDTIR
;
A
#
# COMPACT_ATOMS: atom_id res chain seq x y z
N MET A 1 -11.93 2.18 -23.45
CA MET A 1 -11.93 0.83 -22.84
C MET A 1 -10.66 0.48 -22.05
N LYS A 2 -9.46 1.01 -22.34
CA LYS A 2 -8.22 0.68 -21.60
C LYS A 2 -8.17 1.16 -20.12
N SER A 3 -9.05 2.07 -19.71
CA SER A 3 -9.05 2.71 -18.38
C SER A 3 -10.05 2.12 -17.37
N PHE A 4 -10.84 1.11 -17.76
CA PHE A 4 -11.76 0.47 -16.82
C PHE A 4 -11.03 -0.59 -15.99
N ARG A 5 -11.29 -0.61 -14.68
CA ARG A 5 -10.85 -1.69 -13.78
C ARG A 5 -12.07 -2.57 -13.47
N PRO A 6 -12.18 -3.78 -14.08
CA PRO A 6 -13.28 -4.67 -13.77
C PRO A 6 -13.20 -5.14 -12.32
N ILE A 7 -14.35 -5.26 -11.66
CA ILE A 7 -14.43 -5.82 -10.32
C ILE A 7 -14.75 -7.31 -10.46
N ALA A 8 -13.87 -8.17 -9.93
CA ALA A 8 -14.12 -9.59 -9.88
C ALA A 8 -15.10 -9.91 -8.72
N CYS A 9 -16.31 -10.31 -9.07
CA CYS A 9 -17.31 -10.78 -8.11
C CYS A 9 -17.20 -12.31 -7.98
N TYR A 10 -16.75 -12.79 -6.82
CA TYR A 10 -16.59 -14.22 -6.54
C TYR A 10 -17.75 -14.79 -5.73
N ASN A 11 -17.96 -16.10 -5.84
CA ASN A 11 -18.95 -16.83 -5.04
C ASN A 11 -18.62 -16.79 -3.53
N SER A 12 -19.65 -16.90 -2.68
CA SER A 12 -19.51 -16.85 -1.22
C SER A 12 -18.49 -17.86 -0.67
N ILE A 13 -18.38 -19.05 -1.28
CA ILE A 13 -17.40 -20.08 -0.89
C ILE A 13 -15.96 -19.55 -1.04
N TYR A 14 -15.63 -18.92 -2.17
CA TYR A 14 -14.31 -18.32 -2.40
C TYR A 14 -14.00 -17.23 -1.38
N LYS A 15 -15.01 -16.40 -1.03
CA LYS A 15 -14.86 -15.36 -0.02
C LYS A 15 -14.56 -15.96 1.36
N ILE A 16 -15.21 -17.06 1.73
CA ILE A 16 -14.96 -17.76 3.00
C ILE A 16 -13.52 -18.32 3.03
N ILE A 17 -13.09 -19.03 1.98
CA ILE A 17 -11.73 -19.58 1.90
C ILE A 17 -10.68 -18.49 1.99
N SER A 18 -10.84 -17.39 1.24
CA SER A 18 -9.94 -16.23 1.30
C SER A 18 -9.88 -15.62 2.70
N SER A 19 -11.02 -15.54 3.39
CA SER A 19 -11.09 -15.02 4.77
C SER A 19 -10.30 -15.89 5.75
N ILE A 20 -10.39 -17.22 5.62
CA ILE A 20 -9.61 -18.17 6.43
C ILE A 20 -8.11 -17.98 6.17
N LEU A 21 -7.70 -17.81 4.91
CA LEU A 21 -6.30 -17.57 4.55
C LEU A 21 -5.77 -16.27 5.19
N VAL A 22 -6.53 -15.19 5.12
CA VAL A 22 -6.17 -13.90 5.75
C VAL A 22 -5.95 -14.08 7.26
N VAL A 23 -6.82 -14.79 7.96
CA VAL A 23 -6.67 -15.03 9.41
C VAL A 23 -5.38 -15.81 9.73
N ARG A 24 -4.99 -16.77 8.88
CA ARG A 24 -3.73 -17.50 9.05
C ARG A 24 -2.51 -16.63 8.75
N LEU A 25 -2.53 -15.88 7.65
CA LEU A 25 -1.41 -15.02 7.24
C LEU A 25 -1.18 -13.85 8.20
N LYS A 26 -2.23 -13.32 8.82
CA LYS A 26 -2.11 -12.28 9.87
C LYS A 26 -1.14 -12.67 10.99
N LYS A 27 -0.97 -13.97 11.29
CA LYS A 27 -0.03 -14.44 12.30
C LYS A 27 1.43 -14.17 11.95
N VAL A 28 1.78 -14.07 10.67
CA VAL A 28 3.16 -13.85 10.21
C VAL A 28 3.42 -12.44 9.68
N PHE A 29 2.37 -11.65 9.43
CA PHE A 29 2.49 -10.30 8.89
C PHE A 29 3.40 -9.37 9.70
N HIS A 30 3.45 -9.52 11.02
CA HIS A 30 4.35 -8.73 11.87
C HIS A 30 5.85 -8.92 11.55
N LYS A 31 6.23 -10.01 10.86
CA LYS A 31 7.62 -10.27 10.45
C LYS A 31 7.93 -9.82 9.02
N ILE A 32 6.89 -9.58 8.21
CA ILE A 32 7.03 -9.33 6.76
C ILE A 32 6.75 -7.86 6.44
N ILE A 33 5.85 -7.22 7.20
CA ILE A 33 5.40 -5.86 6.95
C ILE A 33 6.24 -4.88 7.76
N GLU A 34 6.89 -3.94 7.06
CA GLU A 34 7.68 -2.87 7.69
C GLU A 34 6.79 -1.79 8.32
N LEU A 35 7.37 -0.95 9.18
CA LEU A 35 6.64 0.09 9.91
C LEU A 35 6.06 1.17 8.98
N GLN A 36 6.75 1.44 7.89
CA GLN A 36 6.46 2.48 6.90
C GLN A 36 5.26 2.10 6.02
N GLN A 37 4.87 0.82 5.96
CA GLN A 37 3.71 0.38 5.20
C GLN A 37 2.41 0.65 5.99
N THR A 38 1.76 1.77 5.72
CA THR A 38 0.56 2.18 6.47
C THR A 38 -0.74 1.61 5.91
N ALA A 39 -0.80 1.32 4.61
CA ALA A 39 -2.00 0.82 3.94
C ALA A 39 -2.23 -0.69 4.19
N TYR A 40 -3.50 -1.09 4.29
CA TYR A 40 -3.97 -2.48 4.42
C TYR A 40 -3.47 -3.24 5.67
N VAL A 41 -2.98 -2.53 6.69
CA VAL A 41 -2.54 -3.10 7.97
C VAL A 41 -3.58 -2.73 9.05
N PRO A 42 -4.12 -3.72 9.80
CA PRO A 42 -5.05 -3.44 10.89
C PRO A 42 -4.41 -2.52 11.95
N GLY A 43 -5.15 -1.49 12.37
CA GLY A 43 -4.70 -0.54 13.40
C GLY A 43 -3.79 0.58 12.89
N ARG A 44 -3.46 0.63 11.59
CA ARG A 44 -2.78 1.78 10.96
C ARG A 44 -3.78 2.61 10.16
N ILE A 45 -3.58 3.92 10.14
CA ILE A 45 -4.45 4.86 9.42
C ILE A 45 -3.67 5.60 8.33
N ILE A 46 -4.37 6.04 7.29
CA ILE A 46 -3.74 6.70 6.14
C ILE A 46 -2.98 7.98 6.53
N THR A 47 -3.45 8.67 7.58
CA THR A 47 -2.82 9.89 8.11
C THR A 47 -1.41 9.64 8.63
N ASP A 48 -1.12 8.43 9.15
CA ASP A 48 0.23 8.08 9.61
C ASP A 48 1.23 8.15 8.45
N GLY A 49 0.82 7.68 7.26
CA GLY A 49 1.64 7.72 6.06
C GLY A 49 1.82 9.14 5.53
N ILE A 50 0.79 9.99 5.65
CA ILE A 50 0.87 11.39 5.26
C ILE A 50 1.84 12.14 6.18
N LEU A 51 1.81 11.89 7.49
CA LEU A 51 2.70 12.53 8.46
C LEU A 51 4.16 12.19 8.17
N ILE A 52 4.48 10.90 7.98
CA ILE A 52 5.84 10.45 7.61
C ILE A 52 6.30 11.13 6.32
N MET A 53 5.43 11.21 5.30
CA MET A 53 5.78 11.88 4.04
C MET A 53 6.02 13.39 4.21
N GLN A 54 5.24 14.06 5.06
CA GLN A 54 5.45 15.48 5.36
C GLN A 54 6.80 15.73 6.02
N GLU A 55 7.19 14.88 6.97
CA GLU A 55 8.51 14.94 7.63
C GLU A 55 9.65 14.69 6.63
N LEU A 56 9.52 13.70 5.74
CA LEU A 56 10.51 13.42 4.69
C LEU A 56 10.65 14.56 3.67
N MET A 57 9.57 15.31 3.43
CA MET A 57 9.54 16.42 2.47
C MET A 57 9.92 17.77 3.11
N VAL A 58 10.32 17.80 4.38
CA VAL A 58 10.76 19.05 5.04
C VAL A 58 11.92 19.68 4.26
N GLY A 59 11.77 20.97 3.94
CA GLY A 59 12.80 21.72 3.23
C GLY A 59 12.81 21.53 1.71
N TYR A 60 11.98 20.66 1.13
CA TYR A 60 11.87 20.51 -0.33
C TYR A 60 11.36 21.78 -1.02
N HIS A 61 10.64 22.65 -0.32
CA HIS A 61 10.24 23.97 -0.83
C HIS A 61 11.40 24.99 -0.95
N ARG A 62 12.59 24.69 -0.39
CA ARG A 62 13.72 25.64 -0.37
C ARG A 62 14.55 25.46 -1.63
N ASN A 63 14.81 26.56 -2.33
CA ASN A 63 15.71 26.58 -3.50
C ASN A 63 17.20 26.63 -3.14
N SER A 64 17.54 26.42 -1.86
CA SER A 64 18.91 26.48 -1.33
C SER A 64 19.26 25.20 -0.58
N GLY A 65 20.54 24.83 -0.63
CA GLY A 65 21.11 23.63 -0.01
C GLY A 65 21.32 22.47 -0.99
N ALA A 66 21.54 21.28 -0.43
CA ALA A 66 21.79 20.07 -1.22
C ALA A 66 20.63 19.76 -2.19
N SER A 67 20.96 19.23 -3.36
CA SER A 67 19.97 18.73 -4.32
C SER A 67 19.14 17.62 -3.69
N ARG A 68 17.81 17.70 -3.83
CA ARG A 68 16.85 16.72 -3.30
C ARG A 68 16.00 16.17 -4.43
N CYS A 69 15.58 14.91 -4.32
CA CYS A 69 14.70 14.27 -5.30
C CYS A 69 13.70 13.37 -4.56
N ALA A 70 12.44 13.44 -4.98
CA ALA A 70 11.38 12.56 -4.51
C ALA A 70 10.92 11.68 -5.68
N ILE A 71 10.76 10.39 -5.44
CA ILE A 71 10.30 9.44 -6.46
C ILE A 71 8.96 8.89 -6.02
N LYS A 72 7.93 9.11 -6.84
CA LYS A 72 6.62 8.49 -6.68
C LYS A 72 6.47 7.36 -7.68
N VAL A 73 6.40 6.14 -7.18
CA VAL A 73 6.20 4.93 -8.00
C VAL A 73 4.75 4.46 -7.81
N ASP A 74 4.08 4.16 -8.92
CA ASP A 74 2.74 3.55 -8.93
C ASP A 74 2.73 2.35 -9.88
N ILE A 75 2.02 1.29 -9.50
CA ILE A 75 2.00 0.03 -10.24
C ILE A 75 0.71 -0.07 -11.06
N VAL A 76 0.86 0.03 -12.39
CA VAL A 76 -0.27 -0.10 -13.32
C VAL A 76 -0.85 -1.51 -13.21
N LYS A 77 -2.13 -1.61 -12.83
CA LYS A 77 -2.84 -2.89 -12.66
C LYS A 77 -2.06 -3.87 -11.78
N ALA A 78 -1.70 -3.43 -10.57
CA ALA A 78 -0.88 -4.20 -9.63
C ALA A 78 -1.32 -5.66 -9.41
N TYR A 79 -2.62 -5.96 -9.44
CA TYR A 79 -3.12 -7.32 -9.27
C TYR A 79 -3.14 -8.16 -10.55
N ASP A 80 -3.23 -7.53 -11.72
CA ASP A 80 -3.24 -8.23 -13.02
C ASP A 80 -1.82 -8.53 -13.53
N THR A 81 -0.81 -7.91 -12.92
CA THR A 81 0.60 -7.98 -13.33
C THR A 81 1.43 -8.98 -12.52
N ILE A 82 0.83 -9.59 -11.48
CA ILE A 82 1.45 -10.67 -10.72
C ILE A 82 1.47 -11.92 -11.62
N ARG A 83 2.66 -12.47 -11.84
CA ARG A 83 2.88 -13.65 -12.68
C ARG A 83 3.31 -14.86 -11.85
#